data_AF-A0A1B7W6W2-F1
#
_entry.id   AF-A0A1B7W6W2-F1
#
_cell.length_a   1.000
_cell.length_b   1.000
_cell.length_c   1.000
_cell.angle_alpha   90.00
_cell.angle_beta   90.00
_cell.angle_gamma   90.00
#
_symmetry.space_group_name_H-M   'P 1'
#
loop_
_entity.id
_entity.type
_entity.pdbx_description
1 polymer ?
#
loop_
_entity_poly.entity_id
_entity_poly.type
_entity_poly.pdbx_seq_one_letter_code
_entity_poly.pdbx_strand_id
1 'polypeptide(L)' 'NKKRVQVVGKDLAVKLFIYMLGGMTEKMEVTALRKALANARTMEEQTIGFDGKLVKPQDVGLPVILS' A
#
# COMPACT_ATOMS: atom_id res chain seq x y z
N ASN A 1 9.13 -21.68 0.48
CA ASN A 1 8.19 -20.61 0.07
C ASN A 1 8.53 -19.17 0.47
N LYS A 2 9.62 -18.87 1.21
CA LYS A 2 9.97 -17.49 1.64
C LYS A 2 10.26 -16.48 0.49
N LYS A 3 10.83 -16.92 -0.63
CA LYS A 3 11.17 -16.04 -1.76
C LYS A 3 9.94 -15.39 -2.42
N ARG A 4 8.78 -16.06 -2.46
CA ARG A 4 7.56 -15.51 -3.07
C ARG A 4 6.98 -14.34 -2.26
N VAL A 5 7.02 -14.43 -0.94
CA VAL A 5 6.53 -13.36 -0.05
C VAL A 5 7.34 -12.06 -0.22
N GLN A 6 8.66 -12.18 -0.39
CA GLN A 6 9.55 -11.04 -0.66
C GLN A 6 9.27 -10.35 -2.01
N VAL A 7 8.94 -11.12 -3.05
CA VAL A 7 8.67 -10.57 -4.40
C VAL A 7 7.35 -9.78 -4.41
N VAL A 8 6.33 -10.24 -3.67
CA VAL A 8 5.04 -9.53 -3.54
C VAL A 8 5.22 -8.17 -2.85
N GLY A 9 6.08 -8.09 -1.82
CA GLY A 9 6.40 -6.81 -1.17
C GLY A 9 7.15 -5.83 -2.07
N LYS A 10 8.01 -6.33 -2.96
CA LYS A 10 8.80 -5.50 -3.88
C LYS A 10 7.94 -4.90 -4.99
N ASP A 11 7.03 -5.67 -5.57
CA ASP A 11 6.08 -5.17 -6.59
C ASP A 11 5.16 -4.09 -6.03
N LEU A 12 4.67 -4.29 -4.79
CA LEU A 12 3.86 -3.29 -4.10
C LEU A 12 4.64 -2.00 -3.81
N ALA A 13 5.91 -2.11 -3.41
CA ALA A 13 6.78 -0.95 -3.19
C ALA A 13 7.01 -0.17 -4.49
N VAL A 14 7.25 -0.84 -5.61
CA VAL A 14 7.42 -0.19 -6.92
C VAL A 14 6.17 0.57 -7.35
N LYS A 15 4.98 -0.05 -7.22
CA LYS A 15 3.71 0.62 -7.52
C LYS A 15 3.46 1.83 -6.61
N LEU A 16 3.83 1.74 -5.34
CA LEU A 16 3.77 2.86 -4.42
C LEU A 16 4.70 4.01 -4.85
N PHE A 17 5.92 3.70 -5.29
CA PHE A 17 6.85 4.71 -5.82
C PHE A 17 6.30 5.40 -7.06
N ILE A 18 5.73 4.65 -8.01
CA ILE A 18 5.11 5.23 -9.21
C ILE A 18 3.95 6.15 -8.82
N TYR A 19 3.12 5.75 -7.87
CA TYR A 19 2.04 6.59 -7.34
C TYR A 19 2.55 7.88 -6.69
N MET A 20 3.57 7.80 -5.83
CA MET A 20 4.14 8.97 -5.16
C MET A 20 4.82 9.95 -6.12
N LEU A 21 5.38 9.45 -7.23
CA LEU A 21 6.00 10.25 -8.30
C LEU A 21 4.98 10.86 -9.28
N GLY A 22 3.68 10.69 -9.03
CA GLY A 22 2.61 11.25 -9.86
C GLY A 22 2.26 10.41 -11.10
N GLY A 23 2.78 9.19 -11.21
CA GLY A 23 2.58 8.32 -12.36
C GLY A 23 1.25 7.57 -12.39
N MET A 24 0.52 7.48 -11.27
CA MET A 24 -0.78 6.79 -11.20
C MET A 24 -1.93 7.79 -11.09
N THR A 25 -2.59 8.06 -12.20
CA THR A 25 -3.77 8.95 -12.31
C THR A 25 -5.08 8.18 -12.43
N GLU A 26 -5.03 6.87 -12.71
CA GLU A 26 -6.23 6.03 -12.79
C GLU A 26 -6.81 5.69 -11.42
N LYS A 27 -8.04 6.14 -11.16
CA LYS A 27 -8.78 5.88 -9.92
C LYS A 27 -8.88 4.38 -9.57
N MET A 28 -8.96 3.52 -10.59
CA MET A 28 -9.04 2.07 -10.41
C MET A 28 -7.72 1.49 -9.88
N GLU A 29 -6.58 1.86 -10.48
CA GLU A 29 -5.26 1.43 -10.02
C GLU A 29 -4.96 1.94 -8.61
N VAL A 30 -5.29 3.20 -8.33
CA VAL A 30 -5.16 3.81 -7.01
C VAL A 30 -5.98 3.04 -5.97
N THR A 31 -7.20 2.63 -6.31
CA THR A 31 -8.06 1.82 -5.42
C THR A 31 -7.47 0.43 -5.19
N ALA A 32 -6.96 -0.21 -6.23
CA ALA A 32 -6.29 -1.50 -6.13
C ALA A 32 -5.02 -1.42 -5.27
N LEU A 33 -4.23 -0.36 -5.43
CA LEU A 33 -3.02 -0.08 -4.65
C LEU A 33 -3.36 0.15 -3.17
N ARG A 34 -4.41 0.92 -2.87
CA ARG A 34 -4.90 1.13 -1.50
C ARG A 34 -5.29 -0.19 -0.84
N LYS A 35 -6.02 -1.05 -1.56
CA LYS A 35 -6.41 -2.37 -1.05
C LYS A 35 -5.20 -3.28 -0.83
N ALA A 36 -4.21 -3.24 -1.73
CA ALA A 36 -2.99 -4.02 -1.61
C ALA A 36 -2.11 -3.55 -0.43
N LEU A 37 -2.00 -2.23 -0.21
CA LEU A 37 -1.34 -1.64 0.96
C LEU A 37 -2.02 -2.02 2.26
N ALA A 38 -3.34 -1.90 2.31
CA ALA A 38 -4.13 -2.27 3.48
C ALA A 38 -3.90 -3.74 3.84
N ASN A 39 -3.95 -4.64 2.87
CA ASN A 39 -3.67 -6.06 3.09
C ASN A 39 -2.22 -6.31 3.53
N ALA A 40 -1.24 -5.63 2.93
CA ALA A 40 0.17 -5.79 3.29
C ALA A 40 0.50 -5.24 4.70
N ARG A 41 -0.21 -4.20 5.13
CA ARG A 41 -0.10 -3.60 6.48
C ARG A 41 -0.98 -4.26 7.53
N THR A 42 -1.87 -5.18 7.12
CA THR A 42 -2.71 -5.95 8.03
C THR A 42 -1.98 -7.23 8.39
N MET A 43 -1.58 -7.38 9.65
CA MET A 43 -1.06 -8.63 10.20
C MET A 43 -2.04 -9.13 11.25
N GLU A 44 -2.51 -10.37 11.09
CA GLU A 44 -3.29 -11.10 12.09
C GLU A 44 -4.52 -10.34 12.66
N GLU A 45 -5.20 -9.53 11.83
CA GLU A 45 -6.35 -8.65 12.14
C GLU A 45 -6.04 -7.20 12.52
N GLN A 46 -4.76 -6.85 12.69
CA GLN A 46 -4.36 -5.50 13.05
C GLN A 46 -3.72 -4.79 11.85
N THR A 47 -4.32 -3.70 11.41
CA THR A 47 -3.75 -2.87 10.34
C THR A 47 -2.99 -1.69 10.90
N ILE A 48 -1.71 -1.58 10.55
CA ILE A 48 -0.83 -0.51 11.01
C ILE A 48 -0.74 0.58 9.93
N GLY A 49 -1.18 1.79 10.26
CA GLY A 49 -1.10 2.99 9.42
C GLY A 49 0.35 3.44 9.19
N PHE A 50 0.52 4.39 8.28
CA PHE A 50 1.85 4.96 8.00
C PHE A 50 2.45 5.71 9.19
N ASP A 51 1.60 6.21 10.09
CA ASP A 51 1.96 6.86 11.35
C ASP A 51 2.26 5.86 12.50
N GLY A 52 2.19 4.56 12.22
CA GLY A 52 2.42 3.50 13.21
C GLY A 52 1.22 3.23 14.13
N LYS A 53 0.07 3.88 13.90
CA LYS A 53 -1.15 3.63 14.69
C LYS A 53 -1.98 2.49 14.11
N LEU A 54 -2.76 1.84 14.95
CA LEU A 54 -3.78 0.90 14.50
C LEU A 54 -4.92 1.68 13.85
N VAL A 55 -5.17 1.38 12.58
CA VAL A 55 -6.20 2.02 11.76
C VAL A 55 -7.05 0.93 11.12
N LYS A 56 -8.24 1.27 10.60
CA LYS A 56 -8.97 0.30 9.77
C LYS A 56 -8.22 0.09 8.45
N PRO A 57 -8.36 -1.06 7.78
CA PRO A 57 -7.77 -1.31 6.47
C PRO A 57 -8.08 -0.19 5.44
N GLN A 58 -9.29 0.36 5.54
CA GLN A 58 -9.77 1.47 4.71
C GLN A 58 -9.02 2.78 5.00
N ASP A 59 -8.61 2.98 6.26
CA ASP A 59 -8.03 4.21 6.80
C ASP A 59 -6.50 4.26 6.73
N VAL A 60 -5.84 3.16 6.30
CA VAL A 60 -4.40 3.17 5.95
C VAL A 60 -4.09 4.28 4.93
N GLY A 61 -5.07 4.58 4.07
CA GLY A 61 -4.96 5.63 3.08
C GLY A 61 -3.86 5.37 2.06
N LEU A 62 -3.57 6.39 1.27
CA LEU A 62 -2.41 6.45 0.40
C LEU A 62 -1.58 7.67 0.81
N PRO A 63 -0.25 7.57 0.78
CA PRO A 63 0.61 8.72 1.08
C PRO A 63 0.32 9.86 0.10
N VAL A 64 0.41 11.10 0.56
CA VAL A 64 0.21 12.28 -0.31
C VAL A 64 1.25 12.23 -1.43
N ILE A 65 0.81 12.47 -2.67
CA ILE A 65 1.70 12.56 -3.83
C ILE A 65 2.73 13.67 -3.53
N LEU A 66 4.01 13.38 -3.73
CA LEU A 66 5.08 14.37 -3.58
C LEU A 66 5.05 15.25 -4.83
N SER A 67 4.07 16.15 -4.92
CA SER A 67 3.99 17.17 -5.96
C SER A 67 4.96 18.31 -5.70
#